data_AF-A0A2V9BHV7-F1
#
_entry.id   AF-A0A2V9BHV7-F1
#
_cell.length_a   1.000
_cell.length_b   1.000
_cell.length_c   1.000
_cell.angle_alpha   90.00
_cell.angle_beta   90.00
_cell.angle_gamma   90.00
#
_symmetry.space_group_name_H-M   'P 1'
#
loop_
_entity.id
_entity.type
_entity.pdbx_description
1 polymer ?
#
loop_
_entity_poly.entity_id
_entity_poly.type
_entity_poly.pdbx_seq_one_letter_code
_entity_poly.pdbx_strand_id
1 'polypeptide(L)' 'MPDLSPEALAFDFILFVVFLFSTTCHEAAHALVAKLGGDETAFQGGQVTLNPVPHIQREPWGMVVIPVL' A
#
# COMPACT_ATOMS: atom_id res chain seq x y z
N MET A 1 -17.99 -19.03 8.58
CA MET A 1 -17.65 -17.89 9.45
C MET A 1 -16.14 -17.73 9.38
N PRO A 2 -15.60 -16.50 9.35
CA PRO A 2 -14.15 -16.31 9.37
C PRO A 2 -13.57 -16.99 10.61
N ASP A 3 -12.39 -17.59 10.46
CA ASP A 3 -11.65 -18.13 11.59
C ASP A 3 -11.08 -16.96 12.40
N LEU A 4 -11.49 -16.85 13.66
CA LEU A 4 -11.06 -15.80 14.56
C LEU A 4 -10.12 -16.34 15.66
N SER A 5 -9.53 -17.52 15.43
CA SER A 5 -8.47 -18.03 16.30
C SER A 5 -7.30 -17.04 16.35
N PRO A 6 -6.61 -16.93 17.51
CA PRO A 6 -5.45 -16.04 17.63
C PRO A 6 -4.38 -16.30 16.57
N GLU A 7 -4.19 -17.56 16.18
CA GLU A 7 -3.23 -17.98 15.16
C GLU A 7 -3.60 -17.47 13.77
N ALA A 8 -4.88 -17.59 13.39
CA ALA A 8 -5.38 -17.07 12.12
C ALA A 8 -5.27 -15.55 12.07
N LEU A 9 -5.72 -14.85 13.11
CA LEU A 9 -5.63 -13.38 13.19
C LEU A 9 -4.19 -12.88 13.12
N ALA A 10 -3.24 -13.57 13.77
CA ALA A 10 -1.83 -13.22 13.70
C ALA A 10 -1.28 -13.40 12.28
N PHE A 11 -1.64 -14.51 11.62
CA PHE A 11 -1.22 -14.79 10.26
C PHE A 11 -1.76 -13.75 9.26
N ASP A 12 -3.06 -13.45 9.33
CA ASP A 12 -3.71 -12.46 8.47
C ASP A 12 -3.13 -11.07 8.67
N PHE A 13 -2.85 -10.68 9.93
CA PHE A 13 -2.18 -9.41 10.22
C PHE A 13 -0.78 -9.34 9.61
N ILE A 14 0.01 -10.42 9.70
CA ILE A 14 1.34 -10.48 9.07
C ILE A 14 1.22 -10.32 7.55
N LEU A 15 0.27 -11.02 6.92
CA LEU A 15 0.02 -10.89 5.49
C LEU A 15 -0.38 -9.48 5.09
N PHE A 16 -1.23 -8.83 5.88
CA PHE A 16 -1.64 -7.44 5.64
C PHE A 16 -0.45 -6.47 5.72
N VAL A 17 0.45 -6.65 6.68
CA VAL A 17 1.69 -5.83 6.78
C VAL A 17 2.61 -6.07 5.58
N VAL A 18 2.81 -7.32 5.17
CA VAL A 18 3.61 -7.66 3.98
C VAL A 18 3.00 -7.06 2.72
N PHE A 19 1.67 -7.16 2.56
CA PHE A 19 0.94 -6.54 1.47
C PHE A 19 1.12 -5.02 1.47
N LEU A 20 0.89 -4.34 2.60
CA LEU A 20 1.08 -2.90 2.72
C LEU A 20 2.49 -2.46 2.34
N PHE A 21 3.51 -3.16 2.84
CA PHE A 21 4.90 -2.86 2.56
C PHE A 21 5.24 -3.05 1.07
N SER A 22 4.87 -4.21 0.51
CA SER A 22 5.15 -4.53 -0.90
C SER A 22 4.44 -3.57 -1.86
N THR A 23 3.15 -3.32 -1.65
CA THR A 23 2.36 -2.39 -2.48
C THR A 23 2.87 -0.96 -2.36
N THR A 24 3.23 -0.50 -1.15
CA THR A 24 3.85 0.82 -0.96
C THR A 24 5.14 0.96 -1.75
N CYS A 25 6.01 -0.05 -1.71
CA CYS A 25 7.24 -0.06 -2.51
C CYS A 25 6.96 -0.03 -4.01
N HIS A 26 5.96 -0.80 -4.47
CA HIS A 26 5.55 -0.87 -5.87
C HIS A 26 5.05 0.49 -6.39
N GLU A 27 4.11 1.12 -5.68
CA GLU A 27 3.55 2.42 -6.06
C GLU A 27 4.60 3.54 -5.97
N ALA A 28 5.44 3.53 -4.93
CA ALA A 28 6.55 4.48 -4.81
C ALA A 28 7.55 4.35 -5.97
N ALA A 29 7.81 3.12 -6.45
CA ALA A 29 8.65 2.88 -7.61
C ALA A 29 8.00 3.41 -8.90
N HIS A 30 6.70 3.21 -9.08
CA HIS A 30 5.97 3.81 -10.21
C HIS A 30 6.06 5.34 -10.18
N ALA A 31 5.80 5.96 -9.03
CA ALA A 31 5.90 7.41 -8.87
C ALA A 31 7.33 7.92 -9.12
N LEU A 32 8.35 7.20 -8.65
CA LEU A 32 9.76 7.55 -8.86
C LEU A 32 10.13 7.48 -10.34
N VAL A 33 9.78 6.38 -11.03
CA VAL A 33 10.10 6.20 -12.45
C VAL A 33 9.34 7.21 -13.32
N ALA A 34 8.07 7.51 -13.01
CA ALA A 34 7.33 8.57 -13.69
C ALA A 34 8.03 9.93 -13.59
N LYS A 35 8.47 10.30 -12.37
CA LYS A 35 9.23 11.52 -12.13
C LYS A 35 10.54 11.54 -12.92
N LEU A 36 11.29 10.44 -12.92
CA LEU A 36 12.54 10.32 -13.68
C LEU A 36 12.29 10.41 -15.20
N GLY A 37 11.13 9.97 -15.67
CA GLY A 37 10.66 10.10 -17.05
C GLY A 37 10.09 11.48 -17.40
N GLY A 38 10.01 12.42 -16.45
CA GLY A 38 9.53 13.79 -16.65
C GLY A 38 8.05 14.03 -16.34
N ASP A 39 7.30 13.03 -15.88
CA ASP A 39 5.94 13.23 -15.37
C ASP A 39 5.97 13.52 -13.86
N GLU A 40 5.73 14.78 -13.50
CA GLU A 40 5.74 15.22 -12.11
C GLU A 40 4.44 14.97 -11.35
N THR A 41 3.38 14.45 -11.96
CA THR A 41 2.04 14.35 -11.36
C THR A 41 2.06 13.60 -10.02
N ALA A 42 2.65 12.40 -9.99
CA ALA A 42 2.73 11.59 -8.78
C ALA A 42 3.70 12.18 -7.74
N PHE A 43 4.77 12.82 -8.20
CA PHE A 43 5.73 13.51 -7.33
C PHE A 43 5.10 14.69 -6.59
N GLN A 44 4.37 15.55 -7.31
CA GLN A 44 3.63 16.67 -6.74
C GLN A 44 2.49 16.18 -5.82
N GLY A 45 1.92 15.01 -6.12
CA GLY A 45 0.98 14.30 -5.25
C GLY A 45 1.61 13.59 -4.03
N GLY A 46 2.92 13.77 -3.78
CA GLY A 46 3.61 13.21 -2.62
C GLY A 46 3.84 11.69 -2.65
N GLN A 47 3.74 11.05 -3.82
CA GLN A 47 3.78 9.58 -3.95
C GLN A 47 5.20 9.01 -4.05
N VAL A 48 6.24 9.84 -4.23
CA VAL A 48 7.64 9.40 -4.22
C VAL A 48 8.14 9.26 -2.77
N THR A 49 7.58 8.30 -2.05
CA THR A 49 7.86 8.05 -0.63
C THR A 49 7.57 6.60 -0.26
N LEU A 50 8.34 6.05 0.68
CA LEU A 50 8.07 4.74 1.29
C LEU A 50 7.14 4.84 2.51
N ASN A 51 6.63 6.04 2.82
CA ASN A 51 5.55 6.18 3.79
C ASN A 51 4.25 5.62 3.16
N PRO A 52 3.57 4.63 3.75
CA PRO A 52 2.34 4.07 3.19
C PRO A 52 1.16 5.05 3.22
N VAL A 53 1.18 6.07 4.08
CA VAL A 53 0.03 6.95 4.31
C VAL A 53 -0.46 7.67 3.04
N PRO A 54 0.41 8.33 2.22
CA PRO A 54 -0.04 8.99 0.99
C PRO A 54 -0.59 8.03 -0.08
N HIS A 55 -0.12 6.78 -0.10
CA HIS A 55 -0.61 5.75 -1.03
C HIS A 55 -2.00 5.25 -0.59
N ILE A 56 -2.19 4.99 0.71
CA ILE A 56 -3.48 4.62 1.28
C ILE A 56 -4.52 5.74 1.09
N GLN A 57 -4.13 7.00 1.26
CA GLN A 57 -5.03 8.14 1.04
C GLN A 57 -5.50 8.24 -0.41
N ARG A 58 -4.66 7.83 -1.36
CA ARG A 58 -5.00 7.78 -2.79
C ARG A 58 -5.94 6.62 -3.10
N GLU A 59 -5.64 5.42 -2.58
CA GLU A 59 -6.38 4.19 -2.89
C GLU A 59 -6.84 3.44 -1.61
N PRO A 60 -7.73 4.03 -0.79
CA PRO A 60 -8.11 3.45 0.50
C PRO A 60 -8.87 2.13 0.36
N TRP A 61 -9.61 1.98 -0.74
CA TRP A 61 -10.32 0.74 -1.05
C TRP A 61 -9.35 -0.40 -1.36
N GLY A 62 -8.36 -0.15 -2.22
CA GLY A 62 -7.40 -1.16 -2.64
C GLY A 62 -6.38 -1.53 -1.56
N MET A 63 -5.98 -0.56 -0.72
CA MET A 63 -4.93 -0.78 0.27
C MET A 63 -5.43 -1.18 1.66
N VAL A 64 -6.70 -0.93 1.99
CA VAL A 64 -7.25 -1.21 3.33
C VAL A 64 -8.55 -1.98 3.27
N VAL A 65 -9.56 -1.50 2.55
CA VAL A 65 -10.91 -2.10 2.63
C VAL A 65 -10.92 -3.51 2.03
N ILE A 66 -10.47 -3.68 0.79
CA ILE A 66 -10.50 -4.99 0.12
C ILE A 66 -9.60 -6.04 0.80
N PRO A 67 -8.36 -5.71 1.23
CA PRO A 67 -7.52 -6.70 1.92
C PRO A 67 -8.04 -7.17 3.28
N VAL A 68 -8.95 -6.41 3.91
CA VAL A 68 -9.49 -6.71 5.25
C VAL A 68 -10.86 -7.40 5.19
N LEU A 69 -11.58 -7.31 4.07
CA LEU A 69 -12.91 -7.92 3.86
C LEU A 69 -12.81 -9.39 3.40
#